data_AF-A0A941ZUV9-F1
#
_entry.id   AF-A0A941ZUV9-F1
#
_cell.length_a   1.000
_cell.length_b   1.000
_cell.length_c   1.000
_cell.angle_alpha   90.00
_cell.angle_beta   90.00
_cell.angle_gamma   90.00
#
_symmetry.space_group_name_H-M   'P 1'
#
loop_
_entity.id
_entity.type
_entity.pdbx_description
1 polymer ?
#
loop_
_entity_poly.entity_id
_entity_poly.type
_entity_poly.pdbx_seq_one_letter_code
_entity_poly.pdbx_strand_id
1 'polypeptide(L)' 'SSGGHKGIESIIQHIGTQEFIRIKIGIGRDPFVPTEKYVLSKFRKEDIQAIREAIEKAVESVYAIINDGVERAMNRFN' A
#
# COMPACT_ATOMS: atom_id res chain seq x y z
N SER A 1 -7.30 6.59 -9.90
CA SER A 1 -8.46 6.17 -9.07
C SER A 1 -8.05 5.97 -7.61
N SER A 2 -8.98 5.99 -6.66
CA SER A 2 -8.76 5.62 -5.26
C SER A 2 -8.62 4.11 -5.05
N GLY A 3 -9.01 3.29 -6.04
CA GLY A 3 -8.94 1.83 -5.95
C GLY A 3 -9.83 1.24 -4.86
N GLY A 4 -10.90 1.95 -4.46
CA GLY A 4 -11.79 1.55 -3.37
C GLY A 4 -11.30 1.92 -1.97
N HIS A 5 -10.14 2.57 -1.83
CA HIS A 5 -9.62 3.02 -0.53
C HIS A 5 -10.20 4.38 -0.14
N LYS A 6 -11.09 4.40 0.86
CA LYS A 6 -11.79 5.62 1.33
C LYS A 6 -10.84 6.75 1.75
N GLY A 7 -9.73 6.44 2.41
CA GLY A 7 -8.72 7.46 2.77
C GLY A 7 -8.05 8.12 1.56
N ILE A 8 -7.77 7.36 0.49
CA ILE A 8 -7.17 7.92 -0.74
C ILE A 8 -8.21 8.72 -1.52
N GLU A 9 -9.45 8.26 -1.55
CA GLU A 9 -10.57 9.03 -2.10
C GLU A 9 -10.70 10.39 -1.42
N SER A 10 -10.67 10.41 -0.08
CA SER A 10 -10.68 11.64 0.70
C SER A 10 -9.51 12.57 0.32
N ILE A 11 -8.27 12.06 0.26
CA ILE A 11 -7.11 12.87 -0.15
C ILE A 11 -7.33 13.48 -1.54
N ILE A 12 -7.71 12.67 -2.53
CA ILE A 12 -7.96 13.13 -3.91
C ILE A 12 -9.02 14.23 -3.94
N GLN A 13 -10.12 14.07 -3.19
CA GLN A 13 -11.19 15.06 -3.11
C GLN A 13 -10.70 16.40 -2.52
N HIS A 14 -9.82 16.37 -1.53
CA HIS A 14 -9.34 17.59 -0.87
C HIS A 14 -8.22 18.31 -1.62
N ILE A 15 -7.37 17.58 -2.33
CA ILE A 15 -6.24 18.18 -3.09
C ILE A 15 -6.56 18.40 -4.57
N GLY A 16 -7.68 17.86 -5.06
CA GLY A 16 -8.14 18.04 -6.44
C GLY A 16 -7.32 17.29 -7.50
N THR A 17 -6.38 16.44 -7.10
CA THR A 17 -5.51 15.70 -8.02
C THR A 17 -5.22 14.28 -7.54
N GLN A 18 -4.83 13.43 -8.49
CA GLN A 18 -4.36 12.07 -8.25
C GLN A 18 -2.84 11.92 -8.43
N GLU A 19 -2.17 13.01 -8.86
CA GLU A 19 -0.75 13.08 -9.21
C GLU A 19 0.13 13.18 -7.96
N PHE A 20 0.10 12.12 -7.15
CA PHE A 20 0.97 11.98 -5.98
C PHE A 20 1.46 10.54 -5.85
N ILE A 21 2.69 10.42 -5.35
CA ILE A 21 3.37 9.13 -5.18
C ILE A 21 2.68 8.35 -4.07
N ARG A 22 2.51 7.04 -4.27
CA ARG A 22 1.92 6.11 -3.30
C ARG A 22 2.72 4.83 -3.28
N ILE A 23 3.03 4.33 -2.09
CA ILE A 23 3.55 2.98 -1.89
C ILE A 23 2.37 2.11 -1.51
N LYS A 24 2.15 1.01 -2.23
CA LYS A 24 1.04 0.08 -1.99
C LYS A 24 1.60 -1.21 -1.40
N ILE A 25 1.12 -1.57 -0.21
CA ILE A 25 1.41 -2.87 0.41
C ILE A 25 0.18 -3.74 0.24
N GLY A 26 0.32 -4.84 -0.49
CA GLY A 26 -0.75 -5.81 -0.66
C GLY A 26 -1.04 -6.54 0.64
N ILE A 27 -2.29 -6.51 1.10
CA ILE A 27 -2.74 -7.27 2.27
C ILE A 27 -3.55 -8.51 1.91
N GLY A 28 -3.65 -8.84 0.62
CA GLY A 28 -4.49 -9.92 0.13
C GLY A 28 -5.99 -9.57 0.08
N ARG A 29 -6.81 -10.60 -0.17
CA ARG A 29 -8.26 -10.54 -0.13
C ARG A 29 -8.80 -11.92 0.21
N ASP A 30 -9.82 -11.96 1.05
CA ASP A 30 -10.61 -13.16 1.27
C ASP A 30 -11.87 -13.11 0.39
N PRO A 31 -12.15 -14.12 -0.46
CA PRO A 31 -13.31 -14.11 -1.35
C PRO A 31 -14.65 -14.26 -0.61
N PHE A 32 -14.64 -14.75 0.63
CA PHE A 32 -15.85 -14.99 1.43
C PHE A 32 -16.12 -13.88 2.45
N VAL A 33 -15.14 -13.02 2.73
CA VAL A 33 -15.29 -11.91 3.69
C VAL A 33 -15.50 -10.59 2.93
N PRO A 34 -16.55 -9.81 3.26
CA PRO A 34 -16.71 -8.46 2.71
C PRO A 34 -15.45 -7.62 2.94
N THR A 35 -15.01 -6.89 1.92
CA THR A 35 -13.74 -6.14 1.94
C THR A 35 -13.64 -5.21 3.15
N GLU A 36 -14.72 -4.52 3.50
CA GLU A 36 -14.79 -3.62 4.65
C GLU A 36 -14.57 -4.32 6.00
N LYS A 37 -14.95 -5.60 6.12
CA LYS A 37 -14.67 -6.40 7.30
C LYS A 37 -13.25 -6.95 7.28
N TYR A 38 -12.77 -7.36 6.10
CA TYR A 38 -11.42 -7.86 5.91
C TYR A 38 -10.36 -6.82 6.32
N VAL A 39 -10.48 -5.58 5.85
CA VAL A 39 -9.51 -4.50 6.15
C VAL A 39 -9.49 -4.07 7.62
N LEU A 40 -10.55 -4.38 8.39
CA LEU A 40 -10.63 -4.09 9.82
C LEU A 40 -10.22 -5.31 10.70
N SER A 41 -9.95 -6.45 10.07
CA SER A 41 -9.58 -7.68 10.76
C SER A 41 -8.09 -7.75 11.07
N LYS A 42 -7.70 -8.60 12.02
CA LYS A 42 -6.29 -8.90 12.27
C LYS A 42 -5.75 -9.81 11.17
N PHE A 43 -4.46 -9.67 10.87
CA PHE A 43 -3.74 -10.63 10.02
C PHE A 43 -3.77 -12.03 10.61
N ARG A 44 -3.81 -13.04 9.73
CA ARG A 44 -3.69 -14.45 10.13
C ARG A 44 -2.25 -14.72 10.53
N LYS A 45 -2.04 -15.71 11.40
CA LYS A 45 -0.69 -16.07 11.88
C LYS A 45 0.26 -16.42 10.73
N GLU A 46 -0.23 -17.11 9.72
CA GLU A 46 0.52 -17.47 8.51
C GLU A 46 0.99 -16.25 7.70
N ASP A 47 0.24 -15.15 7.72
CA ASP A 47 0.55 -13.93 6.95
C ASP A 47 1.51 -12.99 7.70
N ILE A 48 1.68 -13.15 9.02
CA ILE A 48 2.46 -12.19 9.84
C ILE A 48 3.88 -12.00 9.32
N GLN A 49 4.54 -13.08 8.91
CA GLN A 49 5.92 -13.01 8.42
C GLN A 49 5.98 -12.25 7.08
N ALA A 50 5.09 -12.56 6.14
CA ALA A 50 5.02 -11.86 4.86
C ALA A 50 4.71 -10.37 5.03
N ILE A 51 3.83 -10.02 5.98
CA ILE A 51 3.52 -8.61 6.29
C ILE A 51 4.75 -7.88 6.85
N ARG A 52 5.53 -8.52 7.73
CA ARG A 52 6.77 -7.90 8.26
C ARG A 52 7.78 -7.62 7.14
N GLU A 53 8.03 -8.59 6.28
CA GLU A 53 8.94 -8.43 5.14
C GLU A 53 8.43 -7.36 4.16
N ALA A 54 7.11 -7.29 3.95
CA ALA A 54 6.52 -6.25 3.10
C ALA A 54 6.67 -4.85 3.71
N ILE A 55 6.56 -4.72 5.04
CA ILE A 55 6.81 -3.44 5.74
C ILE A 55 8.28 -3.03 5.62
N GLU A 56 9.22 -3.96 5.81
CA GLU A 56 10.65 -3.68 5.65
C GLU A 56 10.98 -3.20 4.23
N LYS A 57 10.48 -3.90 3.21
CA LYS A 57 10.61 -3.48 1.80
C LYS A 57 9.97 -2.11 1.55
N ALA A 58 8.81 -1.84 2.14
CA ALA A 58 8.16 -0.54 2.01
C ALA A 58 9.04 0.58 2.59
N VAL A 59 9.64 0.37 3.77
CA VAL A 59 10.58 1.33 4.38
C VAL A 59 11.78 1.57 3.45
N GLU A 60 12.39 0.51 2.91
CA GLU A 60 13.49 0.67 1.95
C GLU A 60 13.07 1.43 0.69
N SER A 61 11.86 1.17 0.18
CA SER A 61 11.34 1.88 -0.98
C SER A 61 11.12 3.37 -0.71
N VAL A 62 10.73 3.77 0.51
CA VAL A 62 10.65 5.19 0.90
C VAL A 62 12.03 5.83 0.78
N TYR A 63 13.07 5.20 1.32
CA TYR A 63 14.44 5.72 1.22
C TYR A 63 14.91 5.81 -0.23
N ALA A 64 14.64 4.79 -1.05
CA ALA A 64 15.00 4.80 -2.47
C ALA A 64 14.27 5.90 -3.24
N ILE A 65 12.98 6.14 -2.96
CA ILE A 65 12.22 7.22 -3.63
C ILE A 65 12.84 8.57 -3.29
N ILE A 66 13.21 8.80 -2.02
CA ILE A 66 13.77 10.08 -1.57
C ILE A 66 15.18 10.31 -2.13
N ASN A 67 16.04 9.29 -2.12
CA ASN A 67 17.44 9.42 -2.52
C ASN A 67 17.66 9.26 -4.02
N ASP A 68 16.95 8.31 -4.63
CA ASP A 68 17.19 7.86 -6.00
C ASP A 68 16.06 8.24 -6.96
N GLY A 69 14.93 8.75 -6.47
CA GLY A 69 13.76 9.09 -7.28
C GLY A 69 12.84 7.91 -7.57
N VAL A 70 11.62 8.23 -8.00
CA VAL A 70 10.50 7.27 -8.15
C VAL A 70 10.80 6.18 -9.18
N GLU A 71 11.36 6.52 -10.34
CA GLU A 71 11.62 5.55 -11.41
C GLU A 71 12.63 4.47 -10.98
N ARG A 72 13.74 4.88 -10.34
CA ARG A 72 14.75 3.93 -9.86
C ARG A 72 14.22 3.07 -8.72
N ALA A 73 13.47 3.65 -7.79
CA ALA A 73 12.81 2.89 -6.75
C ALA A 73 11.83 1.87 -7.34
N MET A 74 11.04 2.26 -8.34
CA MET A 74 10.07 1.38 -8.97
C MET A 74 10.71 0.13 -9.57
N ASN A 75 11.82 0.26 -10.30
CA ASN A 75 12.54 -0.87 -10.88
C ASN A 75 13.16 -1.83 -9.85
N ARG A 76 13.36 -1.37 -8.61
CA ARG A 76 13.98 -2.18 -7.55
C ARG A 76 12.95 -2.96 -6.72
N PHE A 77 11.75 -2.40 -6.54
CA PHE A 77 10.75 -2.94 -5.61
C PHE A 77 9.51 -3.55 -6.28
N ASN A 78 9.32 -3.34 -7.60
CA ASN A 78 8.24 -3.93 -8.39
C ASN A 78 8.78 -4.94 -9.39
#